data_AF-A0AA36FXV9-F1
#
_entry.id   AF-A0AA36FXV9-F1
#
_cell.length_a   1.000
_cell.length_b   1.000
_cell.length_c   1.000
_cell.angle_alpha   90.00
_cell.angle_beta   90.00
_cell.angle_gamma   90.00
#
_symmetry.space_group_name_H-M   'P 1'
#
loop_
_entity.id
_entity.type
_entity.pdbx_description
1 polymer ?
#
loop_
_entity_poly.entity_id
_entity_poly.type
_entity_poly.pdbx_seq_one_letter_code
_entity_poly.pdbx_strand_id
1 'polypeptide(L)'
;LFRNLWVIGFALCILGVAAGALYIPTFQNCLDAVKEYDFDDSIYTYGCVSGIFQSAFAFGGFIGPTLGGAAVQWIGFEWTSTAIAIVNVIFIVTLLFYYGTKSMRQRSIQRILE
;
A
#
# COMPACT_ATOMS: atom_id res chain seq x y z
N LEU A 1 -21.48 -20.44 13.62
CA LEU A 1 -20.01 -20.38 13.72
C LEU A 1 -19.30 -20.94 12.45
N PHE A 2 -19.59 -22.17 12.01
CA PHE A 2 -18.88 -22.82 10.89
C PHE A 2 -19.14 -22.28 9.47
N ARG A 3 -20.35 -21.75 9.18
CA ARG A 3 -20.72 -21.29 7.82
C ARG A 3 -19.92 -20.08 7.32
N ASN A 4 -19.36 -19.28 8.25
CA ASN A 4 -18.65 -18.03 7.93
C ASN A 4 -17.13 -18.22 7.87
N LEU A 5 -16.59 -19.32 8.41
CA LEU A 5 -15.15 -19.60 8.43
C LEU A 5 -14.58 -19.79 7.02
N TRP A 6 -15.35 -20.43 6.13
CA TRP A 6 -14.97 -20.56 4.71
C TRP A 6 -14.85 -19.20 4.01
N VAL A 7 -15.77 -18.29 4.27
CA VAL A 7 -15.75 -16.92 3.71
C VAL A 7 -14.56 -16.13 4.25
N ILE A 8 -14.30 -16.22 5.55
CA ILE A 8 -13.13 -15.57 6.18
C ILE A 8 -11.83 -16.13 5.63
N GLY A 9 -11.72 -17.46 5.48
CA GLY A 9 -10.54 -18.09 4.91
C GLY A 9 -10.27 -17.62 3.48
N PHE A 10 -11.30 -17.62 2.63
CA PHE A 10 -11.19 -17.10 1.26
C PHE A 10 -10.82 -15.61 1.23
N ALA A 11 -11.42 -14.80 2.10
CA ALA A 11 -11.08 -13.38 2.22
C ALA A 11 -9.62 -13.16 2.66
N LEU A 12 -9.11 -13.97 3.60
CA LEU A 12 -7.70 -13.92 4.02
C LEU A 12 -6.74 -14.32 2.89
N CYS A 13 -7.09 -15.33 2.08
CA CYS A 13 -6.31 -15.71 0.91
C CYS A 13 -6.21 -14.55 -0.09
N ILE A 14 -7.33 -13.91 -0.42
CA ILE A 14 -7.35 -12.73 -1.30
C ILE A 14 -6.52 -11.60 -0.69
N LEU A 15 -6.69 -11.33 0.61
CA LEU A 15 -5.94 -10.29 1.30
C LEU A 15 -4.43 -10.55 1.25
N GLY A 16 -3.99 -11.81 1.42
CA GLY A 16 -2.58 -12.18 1.31
C GLY A 16 -2.01 -11.98 -0.09
N VAL A 17 -2.74 -12.38 -1.12
CA VAL A 17 -2.34 -12.15 -2.53
C VAL A 17 -2.27 -10.66 -2.83
N ALA A 18 -3.28 -9.88 -2.40
CA ALA A 18 -3.31 -8.44 -2.59
C ALA A 18 -2.17 -7.73 -1.84
N ALA A 19 -1.86 -8.14 -0.61
CA ALA A 19 -0.76 -7.58 0.18
C ALA A 19 0.59 -7.83 -0.52
N GLY A 20 0.85 -9.05 -1.01
CA GLY A 20 2.06 -9.36 -1.77
C GLY A 20 2.15 -8.57 -3.08
N ALA A 21 1.05 -8.49 -3.83
CA ALA A 21 0.96 -7.74 -5.07
C ALA A 21 1.17 -6.23 -4.88
N LEU A 22 0.86 -5.68 -3.71
CA LEU A 22 1.13 -4.28 -3.38
C LEU A 22 2.56 -4.07 -2.85
N TYR A 23 3.05 -4.99 -2.01
CA TYR A 23 4.35 -4.85 -1.33
C TYR A 23 5.51 -4.78 -2.32
N ILE A 24 5.59 -5.72 -3.28
CA ILE A 24 6.70 -5.83 -4.24
C ILE A 24 6.86 -4.56 -5.10
N PRO A 25 5.83 -4.08 -5.83
CA PRO A 25 5.97 -2.89 -6.66
C PRO A 25 6.18 -1.62 -5.84
N THR A 26 5.63 -1.53 -4.62
CA THR A 26 5.88 -0.37 -3.76
C THR A 26 7.35 -0.32 -3.33
N PHE A 27 7.92 -1.46 -2.96
CA PHE A 27 9.34 -1.55 -2.62
C PHE A 27 10.25 -1.22 -3.81
N GLN A 28 9.92 -1.74 -5.00
CA GLN A 28 10.62 -1.41 -6.26
C GLN A 28 10.53 0.09 -6.57
N ASN A 29 9.35 0.71 -6.46
CA ASN A 29 9.18 2.15 -6.67
C ASN A 29 10.03 2.99 -5.71
N CYS A 30 10.20 2.57 -4.44
CA CYS A 30 11.07 3.26 -3.50
C CYS A 30 12.55 3.17 -3.91
N LEU A 31 12.98 2.01 -4.44
CA LEU A 31 14.33 1.82 -4.96
C LEU A 31 14.58 2.64 -6.23
N ASP A 32 13.64 2.64 -7.17
CA ASP A 32 13.73 3.43 -8.39
C ASP A 32 13.79 4.93 -8.07
N ALA A 33 13.02 5.36 -7.07
CA ALA A 33 13.04 6.75 -6.63
C ALA A 33 14.42 7.17 -6.12
N VAL A 34 15.11 6.37 -5.30
CA VAL A 34 16.46 6.72 -4.84
C VAL A 34 17.49 6.66 -5.98
N LYS A 35 17.34 5.72 -6.93
CA LYS A 35 18.22 5.64 -8.11
C LYS A 35 18.13 6.88 -9.00
N GLU A 36 16.96 7.52 -9.08
CA GLU A 36 16.77 8.79 -9.82
C GLU A 36 17.55 9.96 -9.20
N TYR A 37 17.94 9.86 -7.92
CA TYR A 37 18.78 10.84 -7.21
C TYR A 37 20.27 10.46 -7.17
N ASP A 38 20.76 9.66 -8.13
CA ASP A 38 22.18 9.28 -8.29
C ASP A 38 22.73 8.39 -7.14
N PHE A 39 21.84 7.71 -6.39
CA PHE A 39 22.28 6.71 -5.41
C PHE A 39 22.74 5.43 -6.12
N ASP A 40 23.91 4.94 -5.73
CA ASP A 40 24.52 3.71 -6.27
C ASP A 40 23.63 2.48 -6.02
N ASP A 41 23.56 1.56 -6.99
CA ASP A 41 22.80 0.30 -6.91
C ASP A 41 23.57 -0.74 -6.09
N SER A 42 23.85 -0.39 -4.83
CA SER A 42 24.66 -1.15 -3.90
C SER A 42 23.82 -1.78 -2.79
N ILE A 43 24.31 -2.88 -2.22
CA ILE A 43 23.71 -3.54 -1.05
C ILE A 43 23.43 -2.58 0.11
N TYR A 44 24.22 -1.50 0.24
CA TYR A 44 24.01 -0.46 1.24
C TYR A 44 22.71 0.32 0.99
N THR A 45 22.45 0.72 -0.25
CA THR A 45 21.21 1.43 -0.64
C THR A 45 19.97 0.57 -0.42
N TYR A 46 20.02 -0.71 -0.81
CA TYR A 46 18.92 -1.65 -0.52
C TYR A 46 18.71 -1.83 0.99
N GLY A 47 19.79 -1.91 1.77
CA GLY A 47 19.72 -1.99 3.23
C GLY A 47 19.03 -0.78 3.85
N CYS A 48 19.37 0.44 3.40
CA CYS A 48 18.72 1.66 3.87
C CYS A 48 17.24 1.73 3.47
N VAL A 49 16.91 1.47 2.20
CA VAL A 49 15.52 1.53 1.70
C VAL A 49 14.65 0.47 2.37
N SER A 50 15.14 -0.77 2.51
CA SER A 50 14.43 -1.83 3.23
C SER A 50 14.27 -1.53 4.72
N GLY A 51 15.26 -0.93 5.36
CA GLY A 51 15.16 -0.45 6.74
C GLY A 51 14.02 0.55 6.91
N ILE A 52 14.01 1.62 6.10
CA ILE A 52 12.97 2.65 6.15
C ILE A 52 11.58 2.06 5.81
N PHE A 53 11.51 1.25 4.77
CA PHE A 53 10.26 0.61 4.36
C PHE A 53 9.68 -0.25 5.48
N GLN A 54 10.50 -1.09 6.11
CA GLN A 54 10.07 -1.95 7.21
C GLN A 54 9.74 -1.17 8.48
N SER A 55 10.44 -0.08 8.78
CA SER A 55 10.07 0.83 9.87
C SER A 55 8.69 1.45 9.64
N ALA A 56 8.40 1.90 8.42
CA ALA A 56 7.08 2.42 8.05
C ALA A 56 5.99 1.35 8.15
N PHE A 57 6.28 0.12 7.68
CA PHE A 57 5.37 -1.01 7.79
C PHE A 57 5.06 -1.37 9.25
N ALA A 58 6.09 -1.46 10.10
CA ALA A 58 5.93 -1.73 11.53
C ALA A 58 5.14 -0.62 12.23
N PHE A 59 5.39 0.64 11.88
CA PHE A 59 4.65 1.78 12.41
C PHE A 59 3.16 1.71 12.04
N GLY A 60 2.84 1.38 10.79
CA GLY A 60 1.46 1.12 10.36
C GLY A 60 0.82 -0.07 11.10
N GLY A 61 1.58 -1.14 11.30
CA GLY A 61 1.16 -2.32 12.07
C GLY A 61 0.90 -2.04 13.54
N PHE A 62 1.51 -1.00 14.12
CA PHE A 62 1.23 -0.53 15.46
C PHE A 62 0.00 0.41 15.50
N ILE A 63 -0.03 1.41 14.63
CA ILE A 63 -1.09 2.42 14.62
C ILE A 63 -2.44 1.84 14.19
N GLY A 64 -2.47 0.96 13.20
CA GLY A 64 -3.70 0.38 12.65
C GLY A 64 -4.56 -0.32 13.71
N PRO A 65 -4.05 -1.33 14.44
CA PRO A 65 -4.77 -1.99 15.52
C PRO A 65 -5.07 -1.07 16.70
N THR A 66 -4.17 -0.13 17.02
CA THR A 66 -4.37 0.82 18.14
C THR A 66 -5.57 1.72 17.87
N LEU A 67 -5.62 2.37 16.71
CA LEU A 67 -6.74 3.25 16.33
C LEU A 67 -8.00 2.46 15.99
N GLY A 68 -7.86 1.31 15.32
CA GLY A 68 -8.99 0.44 15.00
C GLY A 68 -9.66 -0.12 16.25
N GLY A 69 -8.88 -0.59 17.23
CA GLY A 69 -9.40 -1.08 18.51
C GLY A 69 -10.10 0.02 19.31
N ALA A 70 -9.49 1.20 19.40
CA ALA A 70 -10.12 2.35 20.03
C ALA A 70 -11.42 2.76 19.31
N ALA A 71 -11.42 2.83 17.98
CA ALA A 71 -12.63 3.16 17.21
C ALA A 71 -13.75 2.13 17.43
N VAL A 72 -13.44 0.83 17.41
CA VAL A 72 -14.44 -0.23 17.67
C VAL A 72 -15.07 -0.07 19.05
N GLN A 73 -14.29 0.31 20.07
CA GLN A 73 -14.81 0.52 21.43
C GLN A 73 -15.78 1.70 21.54
N TRP A 74 -15.58 2.76 20.74
CA TRP A 74 -16.36 4.01 20.85
C TRP A 74 -17.57 4.05 19.93
N ILE A 75 -17.41 3.63 18.66
CA ILE A 75 -18.44 3.74 17.61
C ILE A 75 -18.95 2.39 17.10
N GLY A 76 -18.42 1.28 17.63
CA GLY A 76 -18.79 -0.07 17.24
C GLY A 76 -18.05 -0.59 16.00
N PHE A 77 -18.14 -1.90 15.78
CA PHE A 77 -17.43 -2.59 14.69
C PHE A 77 -17.93 -2.19 13.29
N GLU A 78 -19.25 -2.02 13.11
CA GLU A 78 -19.86 -1.74 11.81
C GLU A 78 -19.39 -0.39 11.23
N TRP A 79 -19.42 0.66 12.05
CA TRP A 79 -18.96 1.99 11.65
C TRP A 79 -17.45 2.06 11.46
N THR A 80 -16.69 1.38 12.32
CA THR A 80 -15.23 1.32 12.19
C THR A 80 -14.82 0.61 10.89
N SER A 81 -15.46 -0.52 10.57
CA SER A 81 -15.21 -1.26 9.32
C SER A 81 -15.56 -0.40 8.09
N THR A 82 -16.67 0.33 8.13
CA THR A 82 -17.08 1.24 7.06
C THR A 82 -16.07 2.39 6.87
N ALA A 83 -15.58 2.99 7.96
CA ALA A 83 -14.57 4.03 7.91
C ALA A 83 -13.26 3.52 7.29
N ILE A 84 -12.80 2.33 7.68
CA ILE A 84 -11.61 1.70 7.10
C ILE A 84 -11.81 1.42 5.61
N ALA A 85 -13.00 0.95 5.21
CA ALA A 85 -13.34 0.73 3.80
C ALA A 85 -13.27 2.04 2.98
N ILE A 86 -13.81 3.14 3.51
CA ILE A 86 -13.75 4.47 2.86
C ILE A 86 -12.31 4.93 2.68
N VAL A 87 -11.46 4.78 3.70
CA VAL A 87 -10.03 5.14 3.62
C VAL A 87 -9.33 4.31 2.53
N ASN A 88 -9.61 3.02 2.43
CA ASN A 88 -9.07 2.16 1.37
C ASN A 88 -9.55 2.58 -0.02
N VAL A 89 -10.82 2.97 -0.18
CA VAL A 89 -11.35 3.47 -1.45
C VAL A 89 -10.64 4.76 -1.86
N ILE A 90 -10.45 5.71 -0.94
CA ILE A 90 -9.71 6.95 -1.20
C ILE A 90 -8.27 6.64 -1.62
N PHE A 91 -7.62 5.69 -0.95
CA PHE A 91 -6.27 5.25 -1.30
C PHE A 91 -6.20 4.68 -2.73
N ILE A 92 -7.13 3.81 -3.11
CA ILE A 92 -7.22 3.25 -4.47
C ILE A 92 -7.46 4.35 -5.50
N VAL A 93 -8.39 5.27 -5.25
CA VAL A 93 -8.67 6.39 -6.16
C VAL A 93 -7.43 7.26 -6.35
N THR A 94 -6.71 7.55 -5.27
CA THR A 94 -5.47 8.34 -5.32
C THR A 94 -4.39 7.63 -6.11
N LEU A 95 -4.21 6.31 -5.91
CA LEU A 95 -3.27 5.51 -6.70
C LEU A 95 -3.63 5.50 -8.18
N LEU A 96 -4.91 5.27 -8.52
CA LEU A 96 -5.38 5.27 -9.91
C LEU A 96 -5.15 6.63 -10.57
N PHE A 97 -5.40 7.73 -9.85
CA PHE A 97 -5.13 9.08 -10.34
C PHE A 97 -3.63 9.31 -10.56
N TYR A 98 -2.78 8.90 -9.62
CA TYR A 98 -1.32 9.01 -9.72
C TYR A 98 -0.77 8.20 -10.91
N TYR A 99 -1.15 6.93 -11.04
CA TYR A 99 -0.71 6.10 -12.16
C TYR A 99 -1.31 6.58 -13.50
N GLY A 100 -2.55 7.07 -13.51
CA GLY A 100 -3.19 7.66 -14.68
C GLY A 100 -2.45 8.90 -15.17
N THR A 101 -2.11 9.83 -14.27
CA THR A 101 -1.33 11.04 -14.61
C THR A 101 0.09 10.70 -15.06
N LYS A 102 0.76 9.73 -14.43
CA LYS A 102 2.08 9.24 -14.87
C LYS A 102 2.02 8.64 -16.28
N SER A 103 1.01 7.81 -16.57
CA SER A 103 0.82 7.17 -17.89
C SER A 103 0.52 8.19 -18.98
N MET A 104 -0.34 9.17 -18.70
CA MET A 104 -0.65 10.27 -19.63
C MET A 104 0.57 11.15 -19.91
N ARG A 105 1.38 11.46 -18.87
CA ARG A 105 2.61 12.24 -19.00
C ARG A 105 3.69 11.53 -19.83
N GLN A 106 3.87 10.22 -19.65
CA GLN A 106 4.81 9.46 -20.48
C GLN A 106 4.40 9.45 -21.95
N ARG A 107 3.10 9.28 -22.23
CA ARG A 107 2.57 9.33 -23.60
C ARG A 107 2.72 10.71 -24.24
N SER A 108 2.54 11.80 -23.50
CA SER A 108 2.72 13.15 -24.05
C SER A 108 4.19 13.47 -24.34
N ILE A 109 5.13 13.01 -23.52
CA ILE A 109 6.57 13.25 -23.75
C ILE A 109 7.07 12.47 -24.97
N GLN A 110 6.63 11.21 -25.17
CA GLN A 110 7.00 10.45 -26.37
C GLN A 110 6.53 11.15 -27.66
N ARG A 111 5.31 11.71 -27.68
CA ARG A 111 4.81 12.47 -28.85
C ARG A 111 5.54 13.78 -29.14
N ILE A 112 6.31 14.32 -28.18
CA ILE A 112 7.13 15.52 -28.38
C ILE A 112 8.53 15.16 -28.91
N LEU A 113 8.98 13.93 -28.65
CA LEU A 113 10.28 13.42 -29.09
C LEU A 113 10.23 12.74 -30.47
N GLU A 114 9.03 12.41 -30.96
CA GLU A 114 8.74 12.02 -32.35
C GLU A 114 8.45 13.25 -33.23
#